data_AF-A0A819CB48-F1
#
_entry.id   AF-A0A819CB48-F1
#
_cell.length_a   1.000
_cell.length_b   1.000
_cell.length_c   1.000
_cell.angle_alpha   90.00
_cell.angle_beta   90.00
_cell.angle_gamma   90.00
#
_symmetry.space_group_name_H-M   'P 1'
#
loop_
_entity.id
_entity.type
_entity.pdbx_description
1 polymer ?
#
loop_
_entity_poly.entity_id
_entity_poly.type
_entity_poly.pdbx_seq_one_letter_code
_entity_poly.pdbx_strand_id
1 'polypeptide(L)'
;MATSSIANKMNSSLGRTIKTVAAETNHQVIIVDQKQEFLDKSLNIIQTSLKRIIKKKFEQDQQGGEKYFNDVKNRIKTTTNVNDAVQSTDIVIEAIIENLETKQKLFKQIDQVAP
;
A
#
# COMPACT_ATOMS: atom_id res chain seq x y z
N MET A 1 14.68 3.18 -0.91
CA MET A 1 14.13 2.09 -0.08
C MET A 1 12.71 1.82 -0.58
N ALA A 2 12.49 0.62 -1.10
CA ALA A 2 11.19 0.15 -1.56
C ALA A 2 10.56 -0.72 -0.47
N THR A 3 9.31 -0.46 -0.14
CA THR A 3 8.57 -1.17 0.90
C THR A 3 7.41 -1.90 0.24
N SER A 4 7.18 -3.18 0.54
CA SER A 4 5.90 -3.82 0.20
C SER A 4 5.08 -4.04 1.45
N SER A 5 3.79 -3.78 1.32
CA SER A 5 2.78 -4.06 2.32
C SER A 5 1.91 -5.18 1.78
N ILE A 6 2.04 -6.36 2.37
CA ILE A 6 1.27 -7.54 2.01
C ILE A 6 0.05 -7.57 2.92
N ALA A 7 -1.12 -7.31 2.34
CA ALA A 7 -2.38 -7.29 3.06
C ALA A 7 -3.28 -8.43 2.55
N ASN A 8 -4.16 -8.92 3.41
CA ASN A 8 -5.28 -9.72 2.96
C ASN A 8 -6.52 -9.11 3.60
N LYS A 9 -7.36 -8.48 2.77
CA LYS A 9 -8.53 -7.71 3.18
C LYS A 9 -8.14 -6.47 4.00
N MET A 10 -7.64 -5.45 3.29
CA MET A 10 -7.27 -4.17 3.90
C MET A 10 -8.42 -3.55 4.71
N ASN A 11 -8.20 -3.36 6.01
CA ASN A 11 -9.08 -2.58 6.87
C ASN A 11 -8.71 -1.07 6.82
N SER A 12 -9.58 -0.22 7.34
CA SER A 12 -9.43 1.24 7.24
C SER A 12 -8.19 1.80 7.95
N SER A 13 -7.64 1.10 8.94
CA SER A 13 -6.41 1.49 9.66
C SER A 13 -5.15 1.20 8.86
N LEU A 14 -5.05 0.05 8.19
CA LEU A 14 -3.91 -0.27 7.32
C LEU A 14 -3.85 0.68 6.12
N GLY A 15 -4.99 0.98 5.50
CA GLY A 15 -5.06 1.93 4.39
C GLY A 15 -4.59 3.34 4.77
N ARG A 16 -4.81 3.78 6.01
CA ARG A 16 -4.22 5.04 6.52
C ARG A 16 -2.70 4.98 6.59
N THR A 17 -2.16 3.87 7.08
CA THR A 17 -0.71 3.68 7.26
C THR A 17 0.00 3.65 5.91
N ILE A 18 -0.52 2.89 4.95
CA ILE A 18 0.02 2.85 3.57
C ILE A 18 0.02 4.24 2.94
N LYS A 19 -1.08 4.99 3.07
CA LYS A 19 -1.16 6.37 2.60
C LYS A 19 -0.12 7.26 3.28
N THR A 20 0.07 7.15 4.59
CA THR A 20 1.08 7.93 5.33
C THR A 20 2.49 7.61 4.85
N VAL A 21 2.85 6.33 4.67
CA VAL A 21 4.15 5.93 4.14
C VAL A 21 4.34 6.44 2.71
N ALA A 22 3.40 6.16 1.82
CA ALA A 22 3.49 6.61 0.43
C ALA A 22 3.48 8.15 0.30
N ALA A 23 2.84 8.88 1.21
CA ALA A 23 2.73 10.33 1.11
C ALA A 23 3.83 11.11 1.83
N GLU A 24 4.25 10.65 3.00
CA GLU A 24 5.08 11.43 3.92
C GLU A 24 6.54 10.98 3.93
N THR A 25 6.83 9.73 3.56
CA THR A 25 8.20 9.20 3.65
C THR A 25 8.88 9.06 2.30
N ASN A 26 8.22 9.39 1.18
CA ASN A 26 8.73 9.23 -0.19
C ASN A 26 9.17 7.80 -0.55
N HIS A 27 8.61 6.79 0.11
CA HIS A 27 8.87 5.38 -0.19
C HIS A 27 7.90 4.86 -1.26
N GLN A 28 8.39 3.93 -2.09
CA GLN A 28 7.54 3.14 -2.96
C GLN A 28 6.80 2.09 -2.12
N VAL A 29 5.50 1.95 -2.33
CA VAL A 29 4.65 0.98 -1.65
C VAL A 29 4.01 0.05 -2.65
N ILE A 30 4.21 -1.25 -2.49
CA ILE A 30 3.49 -2.29 -3.24
C ILE A 30 2.44 -2.90 -2.32
N ILE A 31 1.17 -2.77 -2.68
CA ILE A 31 0.05 -3.40 -1.98
C ILE A 31 -0.22 -4.76 -2.63
N VAL A 32 -0.15 -5.82 -1.86
CA VAL A 32 -0.53 -7.17 -2.32
C VAL A 32 -1.84 -7.57 -1.68
N ASP A 33 -2.73 -8.21 -2.45
CA ASP A 33 -3.94 -8.88 -1.94
C ASP A 33 -4.32 -10.04 -2.88
N GLN A 34 -5.11 -11.01 -2.43
CA GLN A 34 -5.44 -12.21 -3.21
C GLN A 34 -6.40 -11.93 -4.38
N LYS A 35 -7.14 -10.81 -4.34
CA LYS A 35 -8.12 -10.46 -5.36
C LYS A 35 -8.05 -9.00 -5.75
N GLN A 36 -8.22 -8.74 -7.05
CA GLN A 36 -8.25 -7.38 -7.60
C GLN A 36 -9.33 -6.51 -6.95
N GLU A 37 -10.49 -7.07 -6.62
CA GLU A 37 -11.57 -6.34 -5.95
C GLU A 37 -11.17 -5.72 -4.59
N PHE A 38 -10.22 -6.34 -3.88
CA PHE A 38 -9.73 -5.82 -2.60
C PHE A 38 -8.66 -4.75 -2.81
N LEU A 39 -7.84 -4.89 -3.85
CA LEU A 39 -6.89 -3.86 -4.28
C LEU A 39 -7.63 -2.58 -4.70
N ASP A 40 -8.70 -2.71 -5.48
CA ASP A 40 -9.50 -1.56 -5.95
C ASP A 40 -10.17 -0.83 -4.77
N LYS A 41 -10.72 -1.58 -3.81
CA LYS A 41 -11.27 -1.01 -2.57
C LYS A 41 -10.21 -0.26 -1.78
N SER A 42 -9.00 -0.81 -1.68
CA SER A 42 -7.87 -0.21 -0.98
C SER A 42 -7.44 1.11 -1.62
N LEU A 43 -7.29 1.11 -2.95
CA LEU A 43 -6.97 2.32 -3.72
C LEU A 43 -8.05 3.39 -3.54
N ASN A 44 -9.33 3.02 -3.55
CA ASN A 44 -10.44 3.96 -3.32
C ASN A 44 -10.39 4.61 -1.93
N ILE A 45 -10.06 3.84 -0.88
CA ILE A 45 -9.90 4.37 0.50
C ILE A 45 -8.75 5.39 0.53
N ILE A 46 -7.61 5.05 -0.07
CA ILE A 46 -6.43 5.91 -0.12
C ILE A 46 -6.75 7.21 -0.88
N GLN A 47 -7.31 7.11 -2.09
CA GLN A 47 -7.69 8.27 -2.90
C GLN A 47 -8.69 9.18 -2.19
N THR A 48 -9.70 8.61 -1.55
CA THR A 48 -10.69 9.38 -0.78
C THR A 48 -10.01 10.11 0.39
N SER A 49 -9.07 9.46 1.08
CA SER A 49 -8.30 10.11 2.14
C SER A 49 -7.39 11.22 1.60
N LEU A 50 -6.75 11.03 0.44
CA LEU A 50 -5.89 12.04 -0.18
C LEU A 50 -6.70 13.28 -0.58
N LYS A 51 -7.88 13.10 -1.20
CA LYS A 51 -8.79 14.20 -1.53
C LYS A 51 -9.14 15.04 -0.31
N ARG A 52 -9.36 14.41 0.86
CA ARG A 52 -9.60 15.13 2.12
C ARG A 52 -8.39 15.92 2.62
N ILE A 53 -7.18 15.42 2.41
CA ILE A 53 -5.94 16.12 2.77
C ILE A 53 -5.73 17.31 1.84
N ILE A 54 -5.90 17.10 0.53
CA ILE A 54 -5.76 18.14 -0.49
C ILE A 54 -6.73 19.29 -0.21
N LYS A 55 -8.01 18.95 0.04
CA LYS A 55 -9.02 19.94 0.41
C LYS A 55 -8.68 20.73 1.68
N LYS A 56 -7.81 20.25 2.57
CA LYS A 56 -7.43 20.99 3.80
C LYS A 56 -6.11 21.74 3.67
N LYS A 57 -5.13 21.16 2.98
CA LYS A 57 -3.76 21.69 2.90
C LYS A 57 -3.51 22.57 1.68
N PHE A 58 -4.31 22.40 0.62
CA PHE A 58 -4.12 23.02 -0.68
C PHE A 58 -5.36 23.79 -1.13
N GLU A 59 -6.13 24.36 -0.18
CA GLU A 59 -7.39 25.07 -0.46
C GLU A 59 -7.23 26.20 -1.48
N GLN A 60 -6.09 26.89 -1.45
CA GLN A 60 -5.78 28.01 -2.35
C GLN A 60 -4.75 27.65 -3.44
N ASP A 61 -4.31 26.39 -3.51
CA ASP A 61 -3.28 25.92 -4.44
C ASP A 61 -3.71 24.61 -5.11
N GLN A 62 -4.62 24.74 -6.08
CA GLN A 62 -5.16 23.58 -6.79
C GLN A 62 -4.07 22.80 -7.55
N GLN A 63 -3.10 23.49 -8.16
CA GLN A 63 -2.01 22.86 -8.91
C GLN A 63 -1.09 22.06 -7.98
N GLY A 64 -0.70 22.63 -6.84
CA GLY A 64 0.08 21.91 -5.83
C GLY A 64 -0.67 20.70 -5.26
N GLY A 65 -1.99 20.82 -5.07
CA GLY A 65 -2.86 19.72 -4.65
C GLY A 65 -2.90 18.57 -5.65
N GLU A 66 -3.04 18.85 -6.94
CA GLU A 66 -3.03 17.85 -8.02
C GLU A 66 -1.66 17.18 -8.16
N LYS A 67 -0.58 17.97 -8.10
CA LYS A 67 0.79 17.44 -8.10
C LYS A 67 1.00 16.49 -6.93
N TYR A 68 0.63 16.91 -5.72
CA TYR A 68 0.70 16.07 -4.53
C TYR A 68 -0.09 14.77 -4.70
N PHE A 69 -1.32 14.84 -5.22
CA PHE A 69 -2.12 13.65 -5.48
C PHE A 69 -1.40 12.65 -6.39
N ASN A 70 -0.89 13.15 -7.52
CA ASN A 70 -0.22 12.32 -8.53
C ASN A 70 1.09 11.74 -8.00
N ASP A 71 1.86 12.51 -7.24
CA ASP A 71 3.12 12.06 -6.63
C ASP A 71 2.87 10.90 -5.66
N VAL A 72 1.86 11.01 -4.78
CA VAL A 72 1.50 9.92 -3.86
C VAL A 72 0.99 8.70 -4.63
N LYS A 73 0.13 8.92 -5.62
CA LYS A 73 -0.45 7.84 -6.43
C LYS A 73 0.64 7.05 -7.16
N ASN A 74 1.63 7.73 -7.74
CA ASN A 74 2.72 7.11 -8.49
C ASN A 74 3.68 6.30 -7.60
N ARG A 75 3.67 6.53 -6.28
CA ARG A 75 4.42 5.73 -5.31
C ARG A 75 3.66 4.47 -4.85
N ILE A 76 2.41 4.29 -5.27
CA ILE A 76 1.60 3.13 -4.88
C ILE A 76 1.40 2.22 -6.08
N LYS A 77 1.87 0.98 -5.95
CA LYS A 77 1.61 -0.11 -6.88
C LYS A 77 0.73 -1.16 -6.21
N THR A 78 0.06 -1.96 -7.02
CA THR A 78 -0.76 -3.07 -6.55
C THR A 78 -0.48 -4.32 -7.35
N THR A 79 -0.55 -5.49 -6.72
CA THR A 79 -0.43 -6.78 -7.41
C THR A 79 -1.20 -7.87 -6.66
N THR A 80 -1.58 -8.93 -7.35
CA THR A 80 -2.09 -10.15 -6.74
C THR A 80 -1.02 -11.22 -6.55
N ASN A 81 0.19 -10.98 -7.05
CA ASN A 81 1.31 -11.90 -6.93
C ASN A 81 2.27 -11.41 -5.84
N VAL A 82 2.29 -12.13 -4.72
CA VAL A 82 3.18 -11.82 -3.60
C VAL A 82 4.66 -12.07 -3.92
N ASN A 83 4.97 -13.07 -4.75
CA ASN A 83 6.36 -13.41 -5.06
C ASN A 83 7.01 -12.27 -5.84
N ASP A 84 6.33 -11.74 -6.86
CA ASP A 84 6.82 -10.62 -7.66
C ASP A 84 7.03 -9.36 -6.81
N ALA A 85 6.14 -9.11 -5.85
CA ALA A 85 6.25 -7.94 -4.97
C ALA A 85 7.48 -8.00 -4.06
N VAL A 86 7.79 -9.19 -3.55
CA VAL A 86 8.83 -9.39 -2.53
C VAL A 86 10.23 -9.28 -3.14
N GLN A 87 10.43 -9.73 -4.37
CA GLN A 87 11.75 -9.73 -5.03
C GLN A 87 12.41 -8.34 -5.10
N SER A 88 11.62 -7.27 -5.16
CA SER A 88 12.12 -5.89 -5.24
C SER A 88 11.81 -5.08 -3.97
N THR A 89 11.64 -5.74 -2.83
CA THR A 89 11.26 -5.11 -1.56
C THR A 89 12.35 -5.25 -0.50
N ASP A 90 12.62 -4.16 0.22
CA ASP A 90 13.50 -4.14 1.39
C ASP A 90 12.77 -4.51 2.69
N ILE A 91 11.51 -4.09 2.84
CA ILE A 91 10.70 -4.29 4.05
C ILE A 91 9.30 -4.80 3.69
N VAL A 92 8.94 -5.93 4.27
CA VAL A 92 7.60 -6.54 4.17
C VAL A 92 6.78 -6.27 5.43
N ILE A 93 5.59 -5.69 5.26
CA ILE A 93 4.61 -5.51 6.34
C ILE A 93 3.44 -6.44 6.08
N GLU A 94 3.17 -7.36 7.00
CA GLU A 94 2.09 -8.33 6.89
C GLU A 94 0.84 -7.86 7.65
N ALA A 95 -0.31 -7.88 6.97
CA ALA A 95 -1.60 -7.53 7.54
C ALA A 95 -2.73 -8.40 6.94
N ILE A 96 -2.66 -9.70 7.24
CA ILE A 96 -3.64 -10.72 6.87
C ILE A 96 -4.48 -11.13 8.09
N ILE A 97 -5.43 -12.04 7.86
CA ILE A 97 -6.22 -12.66 8.92
C ILE A 97 -5.33 -13.21 10.05
N GLU A 98 -5.81 -13.11 11.29
CA GLU A 98 -5.09 -13.62 12.46
C GLU A 98 -5.25 -15.14 12.57
N ASN A 99 -4.58 -15.85 11.67
CA ASN A 99 -4.51 -17.31 11.67
C ASN A 99 -3.05 -17.73 11.53
N LEU A 100 -2.57 -18.49 12.52
CA LEU A 100 -1.15 -18.85 12.62
C LEU A 100 -0.66 -19.66 11.42
N GLU A 101 -1.41 -20.66 11.00
CA GLU A 101 -1.05 -21.52 9.86
C GLU A 101 -0.94 -20.70 8.57
N THR A 102 -1.91 -19.81 8.33
CA THR A 102 -1.92 -18.91 7.17
C THR A 102 -0.71 -17.98 7.18
N LYS A 103 -0.39 -17.37 8.33
CA LYS A 103 0.79 -16.51 8.48
C LYS A 103 2.08 -17.28 8.24
N GLN A 104 2.24 -18.44 8.86
CA GLN A 104 3.44 -19.28 8.67
C GLN A 104 3.62 -19.70 7.22
N LYS A 105 2.53 -20.06 6.53
CA LYS A 105 2.57 -20.40 5.11
C LYS A 105 3.01 -19.20 4.26
N LEU A 106 2.46 -18.02 4.54
CA LEU A 106 2.85 -16.78 3.84
C LEU A 106 4.33 -16.45 4.08
N PHE A 107 4.80 -16.47 5.33
CA PHE A 107 6.20 -16.20 5.64
C PHE A 107 7.14 -17.20 4.97
N LYS A 108 6.83 -18.50 4.98
CA LYS A 108 7.62 -19.51 4.25
C LYS A 108 7.69 -19.25 2.75
N GLN A 109 6.60 -18.80 2.15
CA GLN A 109 6.56 -18.45 0.72
C GLN A 109 7.44 -17.23 0.43
N ILE A 110 7.37 -16.19 1.26
CA ILE A 110 8.15 -14.96 1.12
C ILE A 110 9.65 -15.24 1.31
N ASP A 111 10.00 -16.02 2.32
CA ASP A 111 11.39 -16.39 2.68
C ASP A 111 12.14 -17.10 1.54
N GLN A 112 11.40 -17.78 0.66
CA GLN A 112 11.99 -18.47 -0.50
C GLN A 112 12.37 -17.53 -1.66
N VAL A 113 11.80 -16.33 -1.70
CA VAL A 113 11.91 -15.41 -2.85
C VAL A 113 12.41 -14.02 -2.47
N ALA A 114 12.49 -13.72 -1.17
CA ALA A 114 13.11 -12.52 -0.65
C ALA A 114 14.62 -12.51 -0.93
N PRO A 115 15.20 -11.34 -1.23
CA PRO A 115 16.63 -11.20 -1.51
C PRO A 115 17.53 -11.38 -0.27
#